data_AF-A0A6B3LWN7-F1
#
_entry.id   AF-A0A6B3LWN7-F1
#
_cell.length_a   1.000
_cell.length_b   1.000
_cell.length_c   1.000
_cell.angle_alpha   90.00
_cell.angle_beta   90.00
_cell.angle_gamma   90.00
#
_symmetry.space_group_name_H-M   'P 1'
#
loop_
_entity.id
_entity.type
_entity.pdbx_description
1 polymer ?
#
loop_
_entity_poly.entity_id
_entity_poly.type
_entity_poly.pdbx_seq_one_letter_code
_entity_poly.pdbx_strand_id
1 'polypeptide(L)' 'MNLHQPNNSPSQIDEAINELILKVSDFSDEFFDTEKMHLDGEQLEALVALLIQEWTKNLDGKSLAGYLNVLRHG' A
#
# COMPACT_ATOMS: atom_id res chain seq x y z
N MET A 1 15.31 36.84 -0.55
CA MET A 1 14.70 35.79 0.30
C MET A 1 14.32 34.63 -0.62
N ASN A 2 15.10 33.55 -0.64
CA ASN A 2 14.71 32.33 -1.33
C ASN A 2 13.83 31.52 -0.39
N LEU A 3 12.52 31.49 -0.68
CA LEU A 3 11.59 30.56 -0.06
C LEU A 3 11.99 29.17 -0.54
N HIS A 4 12.58 28.36 0.35
CA HIS A 4 12.68 26.93 0.13
C HIS A 4 11.25 26.41 0.02
N GLN A 5 10.84 26.03 -1.18
CA GLN A 5 9.64 25.21 -1.35
C GLN A 5 9.90 23.88 -0.61
N PRO A 6 9.00 23.41 0.27
CA PRO A 6 9.11 22.04 0.75
C PRO A 6 9.06 21.12 -0.47
N ASN A 7 9.96 20.14 -0.54
CA ASN A 7 9.89 19.07 -1.52
C ASN A 7 8.54 18.36 -1.33
N ASN A 8 7.55 18.72 -2.15
CA ASN A 8 6.21 18.13 -2.15
C ASN A 8 6.17 16.80 -2.93
N SER A 9 7.31 16.14 -3.09
CA SER A 9 7.35 14.80 -3.66
C SER A 9 6.66 13.85 -2.70
N PRO A 10 5.77 12.95 -3.19
CA PRO A 10 5.20 11.90 -2.38
C PRO A 10 6.31 11.15 -1.64
N SER A 11 6.08 10.80 -0.38
CA SER A 11 7.00 9.92 0.32
C SER A 11 6.99 8.53 -0.33
N GLN A 12 8.04 7.73 -0.12
CA GLN A 12 8.05 6.32 -0.56
C GLN A 12 6.86 5.52 0.01
N ILE A 13 6.31 5.96 1.16
CA ILE A 13 5.12 5.36 1.76
C ILE A 13 3.88 5.70 0.94
N ASP A 14 3.73 6.96 0.51
CA ASP A 14 2.59 7.39 -0.31
C ASP A 14 2.59 6.69 -1.68
N GLU A 15 3.78 6.51 -2.28
CA GLU A 15 3.94 5.75 -3.53
C GLU A 15 3.54 4.28 -3.35
N ALA A 16 4.02 3.61 -2.29
CA ALA A 16 3.70 2.22 -2.00
C ALA A 16 2.19 2.01 -1.73
N ILE A 17 1.54 2.96 -1.04
CA ILE A 17 0.09 2.92 -0.82
C ILE A 17 -0.67 3.09 -2.14
N ASN A 18 -0.24 4.04 -3.00
CA ASN A 18 -0.85 4.23 -4.32
C ASN A 18 -0.71 3.00 -5.21
N GLU A 19 0.47 2.35 -5.22
CA GLU A 19 0.68 1.09 -5.94
C GLU A 19 -0.25 -0.01 -5.44
N LEU A 20 -0.45 -0.11 -4.12
CA LEU A 20 -1.37 -1.07 -3.54
C LEU A 20 -2.83 -0.77 -3.95
N ILE A 21 -3.25 0.48 -3.93
CA ILE A 21 -4.59 0.89 -4.38
C ILE A 21 -4.81 0.49 -5.85
N LEU A 22 -3.86 0.81 -6.73
CA LEU A 22 -3.93 0.41 -8.15
C LEU A 22 -3.95 -1.10 -8.33
N LYS A 23 -3.18 -1.83 -7.52
CA LYS A 23 -3.17 -3.29 -7.59
C LYS A 23 -4.49 -3.90 -7.17
N VAL A 24 -5.16 -3.34 -6.16
CA VAL A 24 -6.48 -3.79 -5.70
C VAL A 24 -7.57 -3.35 -6.67
N SER A 25 -7.49 -2.15 -7.27
CA SER A 25 -8.47 -1.69 -8.26
C SER A 25 -8.56 -2.62 -9.46
N ASP A 26 -7.43 -3.19 -9.86
CA ASP A 26 -7.32 -4.04 -11.05
C ASP A 26 -7.33 -5.54 -10.70
N PHE A 27 -7.65 -5.90 -9.46
CA PHE A 27 -7.62 -7.29 -9.02
C PHE A 27 -8.82 -8.07 -9.54
N SER A 28 -8.54 -9.20 -10.19
CA SER A 28 -9.56 -10.14 -10.65
C SER A 28 -9.00 -11.57 -10.62
N ASP A 29 -9.62 -12.42 -9.82
CA ASP A 29 -9.43 -13.87 -9.77
C ASP A 29 -10.76 -14.59 -9.55
N GLU A 30 -10.71 -15.89 -9.24
CA GLU A 30 -11.91 -16.71 -9.02
C GLU A 30 -12.69 -16.37 -7.72
N PHE A 31 -12.06 -15.67 -6.78
CA PHE A 31 -12.61 -15.34 -5.46
C PHE A 31 -12.95 -13.86 -5.31
N PHE A 32 -12.25 -12.98 -6.02
CA PHE A 32 -12.42 -11.53 -5.92
C PHE A 32 -12.24 -10.87 -7.28
N ASP A 33 -13.18 -10.00 -7.64
CA ASP A 33 -13.15 -9.25 -8.88
C ASP A 33 -13.68 -7.84 -8.63
N THR A 34 -12.78 -6.85 -8.71
CA THR A 34 -13.11 -5.47 -8.35
C THR A 34 -14.19 -4.86 -9.24
N GLU A 35 -14.20 -5.20 -10.54
CA GLU A 35 -15.23 -4.71 -11.46
C GLU A 35 -16.61 -5.27 -11.11
N LYS A 36 -16.68 -6.55 -10.73
CA LYS A 36 -17.93 -7.21 -10.30
C LYS A 36 -18.42 -6.72 -8.93
N MET A 37 -17.52 -6.28 -8.06
CA MET A 37 -17.87 -5.78 -6.72
C MET A 37 -18.39 -4.33 -6.75
N HIS A 38 -18.24 -3.62 -7.87
CA HIS A 38 -18.69 -2.23 -8.04
C HIS A 38 -18.20 -1.29 -6.93
N LEU A 39 -16.94 -1.47 -6.50
CA LEU A 39 -16.36 -0.64 -5.45
C LEU A 39 -16.18 0.79 -5.95
N ASP A 40 -16.68 1.76 -5.19
CA ASP A 40 -16.31 3.16 -5.37
C ASP A 40 -14.92 3.47 -4.77
N GLY A 41 -14.45 4.70 -4.96
CA GLY A 41 -13.14 5.12 -4.46
C GLY A 41 -12.99 5.02 -2.94
N GLU A 42 -14.03 5.37 -2.18
CA GLU A 42 -14.00 5.32 -0.71
C GLU A 42 -13.96 3.87 -0.21
N GLN A 43 -14.72 2.99 -0.84
CA GLN A 43 -14.75 1.56 -0.52
C GLN A 43 -13.42 0.88 -0.87
N LEU A 44 -12.81 1.26 -1.99
CA LEU A 44 -11.49 0.77 -2.37
C LEU A 44 -10.41 1.22 -1.37
N GLU A 45 -10.41 2.50 -0.99
CA GLU A 45 -9.49 3.03 0.03
C GLU A 45 -9.70 2.33 1.38
N ALA A 46 -10.95 2.11 1.80
CA ALA A 46 -11.28 1.39 3.03
C ALA A 46 -10.80 -0.06 2.99
N LEU A 47 -10.93 -0.75 1.86
CA LEU A 47 -10.42 -2.12 1.68
C LEU A 47 -8.90 -2.16 1.83
N VAL A 48 -8.18 -1.22 1.20
CA VAL A 48 -6.72 -1.11 1.34
C VAL A 48 -6.32 -0.82 2.78
N ALA A 49 -7.04 0.06 3.47
CA ALA A 49 -6.79 0.33 4.89
C ALA A 49 -6.97 -0.92 5.76
N LEU A 50 -7.98 -1.75 5.50
CA LEU A 50 -8.18 -3.03 6.19
C LEU A 50 -7.04 -4.01 5.95
N LEU A 51 -6.54 -4.11 4.71
CA LEU A 51 -5.38 -4.94 4.38
C LEU A 51 -4.14 -4.52 5.17
N ILE A 52 -3.84 -3.21 5.18
CA ILE A 52 -2.69 -2.67 5.93
C ILE A 52 -2.84 -2.95 7.43
N GLN A 53 -4.03 -2.77 7.99
CA GLN A 53 -4.29 -3.08 9.41
C GLN A 53 -4.08 -4.56 9.71
N GLU A 54 -4.56 -5.45 8.84
CA GLU A 54 -4.42 -6.90 9.03
C GLU A 54 -2.95 -7.32 8.93
N TRP A 55 -2.21 -6.83 7.92
CA TRP A 55 -0.77 -7.08 7.83
C TRP A 55 -0.04 -6.57 9.06
N THR A 56 -0.38 -5.37 9.55
CA THR A 56 0.22 -4.78 10.75
C THR A 56 0.00 -5.65 11.99
N LYS A 57 -1.19 -6.20 12.18
CA LYS A 57 -1.50 -7.10 13.30
C LYS A 57 -0.73 -8.42 13.24
N ASN A 58 -0.44 -8.90 12.04
CA ASN A 58 0.25 -10.16 11.82
C ASN A 58 1.77 -10.01 11.62
N LEU A 59 2.31 -8.79 11.78
CA LEU A 59 3.76 -8.58 11.72
C LEU A 59 4.48 -9.31 12.84
N ASP A 60 5.47 -10.11 12.48
CA ASP A 60 6.38 -10.73 13.42
C ASP A 60 7.82 -10.25 13.20
N GLY A 61 8.66 -10.47 14.23
CA GLY A 61 10.06 -10.05 14.18
C GLY A 61 10.87 -10.75 13.07
N LYS A 62 10.45 -11.94 12.65
CA LYS A 62 11.09 -12.70 11.57
C LYS A 62 10.89 -12.01 10.23
N SER A 63 9.66 -11.58 9.95
CA SER A 63 9.28 -10.85 8.74
C SER A 63 10.03 -9.52 8.66
N LEU A 64 10.07 -8.76 9.76
CA LEU A 64 10.83 -7.51 9.85
C LEU A 64 12.33 -7.72 9.59
N ALA A 65 12.93 -8.77 10.16
CA ALA A 65 14.32 -9.11 9.89
C ALA A 65 14.57 -9.45 8.42
N GLY A 66 13.62 -10.15 7.77
CA GLY A 66 13.65 -10.44 6.34
C GLY A 66 13.64 -9.15 5.49
N TYR A 67 12.71 -8.23 5.75
CA TYR A 67 12.66 -6.95 5.03
C TYR A 67 13.94 -6.12 5.25
N LEU A 68 14.47 -6.09 6.48
CA LEU A 68 15.72 -5.39 6.76
C LEU A 68 16.92 -5.98 6.02
N ASN A 69 16.94 -7.31 5.83
CA ASN A 69 17.98 -7.98 5.05
C ASN A 69 17.91 -7.58 3.57
N VAL A 70 16.70 -7.51 2.99
CA VAL A 70 16.49 -7.00 1.63
C VAL A 70 16.97 -5.55 1.50
N LEU A 71 16.63 -4.67 2.44
CA LEU A 71 17.07 -3.27 2.40
C LEU A 71 18.60 -3.09 2.48
N ARG A 72 19.31 -4.03 3.12
CA ARG A 72 20.77 -3.94 3.32
C ARG A 72 21.59 -4.61 2.22
N HIS A 73 21.01 -5.56 1.50
CA HIS A 73 21.73 -6.44 0.58
C HIS A 73 21.06 -6.60 -0.79
N GLY A 74 19.87 -6.05 -0.99
CA GLY A 74 19.16 -5.99 -2.26
C GLY A 74 19.59 -4.83 -3.14
#